data_AF-A0A7C2PUN4-F1
#
_entry.id   AF-A0A7C2PUN4-F1
#
_cell.length_a   1.000
_cell.length_b   1.000
_cell.length_c   1.000
_cell.angle_alpha   90.00
_cell.angle_beta   90.00
_cell.angle_gamma   90.00
#
_symmetry.space_group_name_H-M   'P 1'
#
loop_
_entity.id
_entity.type
_entity.pdbx_description
1 polymer ?
#
loop_
_entity_poly.entity_id
_entity_poly.type
_entity_poly.pdbx_seq_one_letter_code
_entity_poly.pdbx_strand_id
1 'polypeptide(L)'
;MILLADAIDNATGYEALRAFRDALTATHDPRTIVLSLLGLAAFILLLGLVARHYTRETVAAPASPDYLTLAVDLLGLSEQTRRDLRLIAQRAKLEQPAAMLLSPANLASAAARAFRPHDNPGLFERLEQLSRRLFGQPLPVPPPITPEPTQPTAP
;
A
#
# COMPACT_ATOMS: atom_id res chain seq x y z
N MET A 1 -43.80 -11.84 -21.82
CA MET A 1 -42.67 -12.81 -21.83
C MET A 1 -41.62 -12.54 -20.73
N ILE A 2 -41.96 -11.80 -19.67
CA ILE A 2 -41.04 -11.45 -18.56
C ILE A 2 -41.36 -12.23 -17.27
N LEU A 3 -42.56 -12.80 -17.15
CA LEU A 3 -43.00 -13.57 -15.98
C LEU A 3 -42.44 -15.01 -15.90
N LEU A 4 -41.78 -15.50 -16.95
CA LEU A 4 -41.25 -16.87 -16.97
C LEU A 4 -39.82 -16.98 -16.43
N ALA A 5 -39.02 -15.90 -16.48
CA ALA A 5 -37.63 -15.90 -16.03
C ALA A 5 -37.50 -15.82 -14.50
N ASP A 6 -38.38 -15.02 -13.87
CA ASP A 6 -38.38 -14.81 -12.41
C ASP A 6 -38.88 -16.05 -11.61
N ALA A 7 -39.64 -16.93 -12.28
CA ALA A 7 -40.08 -18.20 -11.71
C ALA A 7 -38.97 -19.27 -11.71
N ILE A 8 -38.00 -19.17 -12.62
CA ILE A 8 -36.89 -20.15 -12.75
C ILE A 8 -35.80 -19.86 -11.70
N ASP A 9 -35.51 -18.59 -11.41
CA ASP A 9 -34.57 -18.21 -10.34
C ASP A 9 -35.13 -18.48 -8.93
N ASN A 10 -36.44 -18.27 -8.72
CA ASN A 10 -37.08 -18.61 -7.45
C ASN A 10 -37.26 -20.12 -7.24
N ALA A 11 -37.55 -20.88 -8.32
CA ALA A 11 -37.65 -22.33 -8.24
C ALA A 11 -36.30 -22.98 -7.91
N THR A 12 -35.21 -22.51 -8.53
CA THR A 12 -33.86 -23.03 -8.25
C THR A 12 -33.37 -22.67 -6.84
N GLY A 13 -33.67 -21.46 -6.35
CA GLY A 13 -33.37 -21.07 -4.96
C GLY A 13 -34.15 -21.90 -3.92
N TYR A 14 -35.44 -22.14 -4.18
CA TYR A 14 -36.29 -22.95 -3.28
C TYR A 14 -35.90 -24.43 -3.30
N GLU A 15 -35.55 -25.00 -4.47
CA GLU A 15 -35.04 -26.36 -4.58
C GLU A 15 -33.68 -26.53 -3.90
N ALA A 16 -32.79 -25.54 -4.02
CA ALA A 16 -31.51 -25.54 -3.31
C ALA A 16 -31.70 -25.48 -1.79
N LEU A 17 -32.60 -24.64 -1.30
CA LEU A 17 -32.93 -24.56 0.13
C LEU A 17 -33.56 -25.86 0.65
N ARG A 18 -34.44 -26.47 -0.16
CA ARG A 18 -35.10 -27.73 0.20
C ARG A 18 -34.11 -28.90 0.22
N ALA A 19 -33.24 -29.00 -0.78
CA ALA A 19 -32.18 -30.00 -0.83
C ALA A 19 -31.19 -29.84 0.33
N PHE A 20 -30.85 -28.60 0.69
CA PHE A 20 -30.01 -28.30 1.85
C PHE A 20 -30.70 -28.69 3.17
N ARG A 21 -31.98 -28.36 3.33
CA ARG A 21 -32.77 -28.74 4.51
C ARG A 21 -32.90 -30.26 4.63
N ASP A 22 -33.19 -30.94 3.53
CA ASP A 22 -33.38 -32.38 3.50
C ASP A 22 -32.04 -33.12 3.70
N ALA A 23 -30.90 -32.55 3.26
CA ALA A 23 -29.57 -33.03 3.60
C ALA A 23 -29.23 -32.84 5.10
N LEU A 24 -29.69 -31.75 5.72
CA LEU A 24 -29.50 -31.51 7.16
C LEU A 24 -30.34 -32.46 8.03
N THR A 25 -31.54 -32.85 7.60
CA THR A 25 -32.42 -33.76 8.35
C THR A 25 -32.18 -35.24 8.07
N ALA A 26 -31.67 -35.60 6.89
CA ALA A 26 -31.38 -37.00 6.52
C ALA A 26 -30.13 -37.58 7.22
N THR A 27 -29.31 -36.74 7.85
CA THR A 27 -27.97 -37.13 8.27
C THR A 27 -27.91 -37.50 9.75
N HIS A 28 -28.32 -38.74 10.08
CA HIS A 28 -28.09 -39.38 11.39
C HIS A 28 -26.82 -40.27 11.41
N ASP A 29 -26.00 -40.22 10.34
CA ASP A 29 -24.74 -40.95 10.31
C ASP A 29 -23.62 -40.09 10.97
N PRO A 30 -23.01 -40.54 12.08
CA PRO A 30 -21.95 -39.80 12.77
C PRO A 30 -20.77 -39.47 11.85
N ARG A 31 -20.52 -40.27 10.81
CA ARG A 31 -19.44 -40.02 9.86
C ARG A 31 -19.68 -38.78 9.01
N THR A 32 -20.92 -38.58 8.57
CA THR A 32 -21.31 -37.44 7.74
C THR A 32 -21.39 -36.16 8.57
N ILE A 33 -21.70 -36.26 9.87
CA ILE A 33 -21.61 -35.14 10.82
C ILE A 33 -20.15 -34.67 10.97
N VAL A 34 -19.20 -35.61 11.15
CA VAL A 34 -17.77 -35.28 11.25
C VAL A 34 -17.25 -34.63 9.97
N LEU A 35 -17.61 -35.16 8.80
CA LEU A 35 -17.21 -34.58 7.52
C LEU A 35 -17.78 -33.18 7.30
N SER A 36 -19.04 -32.95 7.69
CA SER A 36 -19.68 -31.63 7.63
C SER A 36 -18.98 -30.62 8.54
N LEU A 37 -18.63 -31.01 9.76
CA LEU A 37 -17.87 -30.16 10.69
C LEU A 37 -16.48 -29.84 10.17
N LEU A 38 -15.80 -30.81 9.57
CA LEU A 38 -14.47 -30.61 8.97
C LEU A 38 -14.55 -29.63 7.80
N GLY A 39 -15.56 -29.78 6.95
CA GLY A 39 -15.82 -28.86 5.83
C GLY A 39 -16.12 -27.44 6.30
N LEU A 40 -16.95 -27.29 7.34
CA LEU A 40 -17.27 -26.00 7.93
C LEU A 40 -16.03 -25.33 8.55
N ALA A 41 -15.20 -26.08 9.27
CA ALA A 41 -13.96 -25.57 9.85
C ALA A 41 -12.97 -25.10 8.78
N ALA A 42 -12.80 -25.90 7.71
CA ALA A 42 -11.97 -25.52 6.57
C ALA A 42 -12.50 -24.28 5.86
N PHE A 43 -13.82 -24.17 5.71
CA PHE A 43 -14.46 -23.00 5.11
C PHE A 43 -14.27 -21.73 5.95
N ILE A 44 -14.43 -21.81 7.29
CA ILE A 44 -14.16 -20.69 8.21
C ILE A 44 -12.68 -20.29 8.13
N LEU A 45 -11.77 -21.26 8.07
CA LEU A 45 -10.33 -21.00 7.98
C LEU A 45 -9.97 -20.35 6.63
N LEU A 46 -10.56 -20.80 5.54
CA LEU A 46 -10.45 -20.19 4.22
C LEU A 46 -10.98 -18.76 4.24
N LEU A 47 -12.18 -18.53 4.80
CA LEU A 47 -12.75 -17.20 4.96
C LEU A 47 -11.84 -16.29 5.78
N GLY A 48 -11.29 -16.79 6.89
CA GLY A 48 -10.35 -16.04 7.72
C GLY A 48 -9.07 -15.69 6.97
N LEU A 49 -8.57 -16.59 6.10
CA LEU A 49 -7.38 -16.38 5.30
C LEU A 49 -7.62 -15.38 4.17
N VAL A 50 -8.77 -15.50 3.49
CA VAL A 50 -9.23 -14.53 2.48
C VAL A 50 -9.46 -13.17 3.12
N ALA A 51 -10.21 -13.12 4.23
CA ALA A 51 -10.43 -11.90 5.00
C ALA A 51 -9.10 -11.28 5.42
N ARG A 52 -8.13 -12.05 5.91
CA ARG A 52 -6.78 -11.59 6.25
C ARG A 52 -6.01 -11.04 5.04
N HIS A 53 -6.20 -11.63 3.87
CA HIS A 53 -5.56 -11.16 2.64
C HIS A 53 -6.16 -9.82 2.19
N TYR A 54 -7.48 -9.66 2.30
CA TYR A 54 -8.17 -8.41 1.99
C TYR A 54 -8.01 -7.33 3.08
N THR A 55 -7.90 -7.72 4.36
CA THR A 55 -7.65 -6.76 5.46
C THR A 55 -6.21 -6.29 5.52
N ARG A 56 -5.25 -6.96 4.86
CA ARG A 56 -3.90 -6.42 4.70
C ARG A 56 -3.87 -5.10 3.90
N GLU A 57 -4.90 -4.79 3.13
CA GLU A 57 -5.03 -3.50 2.44
C GLU A 57 -5.80 -2.44 3.26
N THR A 58 -6.54 -2.82 4.31
CA THR A 58 -7.47 -1.93 5.02
C THR A 58 -7.26 -1.81 6.54
N VAL A 59 -6.43 -2.65 7.16
CA VAL A 59 -5.94 -2.39 8.52
C VAL A 59 -4.91 -1.29 8.40
N ALA A 60 -5.37 -0.05 8.58
CA ALA A 60 -4.53 1.12 8.77
C ALA A 60 -3.36 0.72 9.69
N ALA A 61 -2.16 0.67 9.11
CA ALA A 61 -0.95 0.47 9.87
C ALA A 61 -0.98 1.45 11.05
N PRO A 62 -0.61 1.03 12.28
CA PRO A 62 -0.44 1.98 13.38
C PRO A 62 0.37 3.15 12.83
N ALA A 63 -0.13 4.38 13.01
CA ALA A 63 0.43 5.59 12.41
C ALA A 63 1.95 5.49 12.44
N SER A 64 2.54 5.22 11.27
CA SER A 64 3.96 4.88 11.18
C SER A 64 4.70 6.01 11.90
N PRO A 65 5.58 5.71 12.88
CA PRO A 65 6.27 6.76 13.63
C PRO A 65 6.84 7.77 12.64
N ASP A 66 6.66 9.07 12.90
CA ASP A 66 7.20 10.13 12.03
C ASP A 66 8.73 10.16 12.19
N TYR A 67 9.39 9.17 11.59
CA TYR A 67 10.83 8.99 11.64
C TYR A 67 11.56 10.17 11.01
N LEU A 68 10.91 10.92 10.12
CA LEU A 68 11.47 12.15 9.59
C LEU A 68 11.55 13.21 10.69
N THR A 69 10.49 13.41 11.48
CA THR A 69 10.54 14.34 12.62
C THR A 69 11.61 13.93 13.61
N LEU A 70 11.67 12.64 13.96
CA LEU A 70 12.68 12.14 14.89
C LEU A 70 14.12 12.34 14.35
N ALA A 71 14.35 12.08 13.06
CA ALA A 71 15.65 12.33 12.43
C ALA A 71 16.01 13.82 12.41
N VAL A 72 15.05 14.70 12.10
CA VAL A 72 15.25 16.16 12.09
C VAL A 72 15.61 16.66 13.50
N ASP A 73 14.96 16.13 14.54
CA ASP A 73 15.21 16.50 15.93
C ASP A 73 16.60 16.05 16.38
N LEU A 74 16.97 14.80 16.08
CA LEU A 74 18.30 14.26 16.37
C LEU A 74 19.42 15.04 15.66
N LEU A 75 19.17 15.51 14.44
CA LEU A 75 20.12 16.30 13.65
C LEU A 75 20.11 17.80 14.02
N GLY A 76 19.25 18.23 14.96
CA GLY A 76 19.14 19.62 15.39
C GLY A 76 18.82 20.57 14.23
N LEU A 77 17.97 20.14 13.30
CA LEU A 77 17.59 20.91 12.12
C LEU A 77 16.50 21.93 12.45
N SER A 78 16.47 23.03 11.70
CA SER A 78 15.49 24.09 11.89
C SER A 78 14.07 23.65 11.51
N GLU A 79 13.04 24.30 12.07
CA GLU A 79 11.64 24.09 11.67
C GLU A 79 11.38 24.43 10.20
N GLN A 80 12.16 25.35 9.62
CA GLN A 80 12.08 25.64 8.20
C GLN A 80 12.59 24.46 7.37
N THR A 81 13.73 23.89 7.75
CA THR A 81 14.28 22.68 7.12
C THR A 81 13.33 21.50 7.25
N ARG A 82 12.69 21.31 8.42
CA ARG A 82 11.67 20.26 8.61
C ARG A 82 10.51 20.41 7.63
N ARG A 83 10.00 21.63 7.46
CA ARG A 83 8.90 21.92 6.52
C ARG A 83 9.31 21.66 5.07
N ASP A 84 10.50 22.12 4.67
CA ASP A 84 11.03 21.88 3.33
C ASP A 84 11.17 20.38 3.04
N LEU A 85 11.73 19.61 3.99
CA LEU A 85 11.89 18.16 3.87
C LEU A 85 10.55 17.42 3.78
N ARG A 86 9.56 17.79 4.59
CA ARG A 86 8.20 17.21 4.50
C ARG A 86 7.56 17.50 3.15
N LEU A 87 7.69 18.73 2.67
CA LEU A 87 7.15 19.14 1.37
C LEU A 87 7.76 18.31 0.23
N ILE A 88 9.08 18.07 0.27
CA ILE A 88 9.78 17.22 -0.68
C ILE A 88 9.28 15.79 -0.60
N ALA A 89 9.23 15.19 0.59
CA ALA A 89 8.80 13.81 0.76
C ALA A 89 7.36 13.58 0.27
N GLN A 90 6.46 14.54 0.54
CA GLN A 90 5.06 14.50 0.07
C GLN A 90 4.98 14.58 -1.45
N ARG A 91 5.68 15.55 -2.07
CA ARG A 91 5.65 15.71 -3.53
C ARG A 91 6.34 14.58 -4.28
N ALA A 92 7.45 14.06 -3.74
CA ALA A 92 8.12 12.88 -4.28
C ALA A 92 7.34 11.58 -4.03
N LYS A 93 6.27 11.60 -3.22
CA LYS A 93 5.49 10.43 -2.80
C LYS A 93 6.38 9.34 -2.20
N LEU A 94 7.24 9.71 -1.26
CA LEU A 94 8.12 8.76 -0.58
C LEU A 94 7.34 7.96 0.45
N GLU A 95 7.44 6.63 0.38
CA GLU A 95 6.88 5.73 1.39
C GLU A 95 7.63 5.86 2.73
N GLN A 96 8.94 6.13 2.67
CA GLN A 96 9.80 6.34 3.84
C GLN A 96 10.53 7.68 3.73
N PRO A 97 9.92 8.79 4.21
CA PRO A 97 10.50 10.12 4.11
C PRO A 97 11.91 10.22 4.69
N ALA A 98 12.18 9.58 5.83
CA ALA A 98 13.49 9.62 6.48
C ALA A 98 14.64 9.03 5.63
N ALA A 99 14.33 8.13 4.68
CA ALA A 99 15.34 7.51 3.81
C ALA A 99 16.07 8.52 2.91
N MET A 100 15.46 9.69 2.65
CA MET A 100 16.10 10.77 1.90
C MET A 100 17.31 11.38 2.64
N LEU A 101 17.39 11.23 3.96
CA LEU A 101 18.46 11.77 4.79
C LEU A 101 19.64 10.80 4.99
N LEU A 102 19.59 9.60 4.39
CA LEU A 102 20.66 8.61 4.52
C LEU A 102 21.88 8.92 3.65
N SER A 103 21.69 9.66 2.56
CA SER A 103 22.76 10.03 1.64
C SER A 103 22.41 11.30 0.87
N PRO A 104 23.42 12.07 0.39
CA PRO A 104 23.17 13.24 -0.45
C PRO A 104 22.51 12.86 -1.78
N ALA A 105 22.78 11.66 -2.30
CA ALA A 105 22.16 11.13 -3.53
C ALA A 105 20.65 10.86 -3.36
N ASN A 106 20.23 10.32 -2.20
CA ASN A 106 18.82 10.10 -1.92
C ASN A 106 18.07 11.43 -1.78
N LEU A 107 18.70 12.41 -1.12
CA LEU A 107 18.15 13.76 -0.99
C LEU A 107 17.98 14.42 -2.36
N ALA A 108 18.99 14.32 -3.23
CA ALA A 108 18.94 14.84 -4.59
C ALA A 108 17.86 14.17 -5.44
N SER A 109 17.75 12.83 -5.36
CA SER A 109 16.73 12.06 -6.07
C SER A 109 15.32 12.44 -5.60
N ALA A 110 15.11 12.56 -4.29
CA ALA A 110 13.84 13.02 -3.73
C ALA A 110 13.48 14.43 -4.19
N ALA A 111 14.44 15.36 -4.17
CA ALA A 111 14.25 16.73 -4.64
C ALA A 111 13.88 16.78 -6.13
N ALA A 112 14.58 16.01 -6.98
CA ALA A 112 14.33 15.92 -8.42
C ALA A 112 12.95 15.32 -8.76
N ARG A 113 12.45 14.40 -7.93
CA ARG A 113 11.09 13.86 -8.05
C ARG A 113 10.01 14.84 -7.60
N ALA A 114 10.32 15.65 -6.58
CA ALA A 114 9.37 16.55 -5.95
C ALA A 114 9.18 17.88 -6.70
N PHE A 115 10.25 18.39 -7.31
CA PHE A 115 10.28 19.71 -7.94
C PHE A 115 11.10 19.67 -9.21
N ARG A 116 10.70 20.48 -10.19
CA ARG A 116 11.63 20.86 -11.25
C ARG A 116 12.60 21.91 -10.69
N PRO A 117 13.86 21.93 -11.15
CA PRO A 117 14.87 22.90 -10.66
C PRO A 117 14.43 24.36 -10.73
N HIS A 118 13.48 24.72 -11.60
CA HIS A 118 13.00 26.09 -11.80
C HIS A 118 11.80 26.46 -10.93
N ASP A 119 11.17 25.51 -10.24
CA ASP A 119 9.93 25.77 -9.49
C ASP A 119 10.20 26.60 -8.22
N ASN A 120 11.37 26.42 -7.59
CA ASN A 120 11.73 27.13 -6.37
C ASN A 120 13.26 27.15 -6.15
N PRO A 121 13.99 28.12 -6.75
CA PRO A 121 15.44 28.16 -6.66
C PRO A 121 15.94 28.30 -5.22
N GLY A 122 15.24 29.08 -4.39
CA GLY A 122 15.59 29.26 -2.98
C GLY A 122 15.47 27.98 -2.15
N LEU A 123 14.59 27.05 -2.51
CA LEU A 123 14.51 25.74 -1.85
C LEU A 123 15.74 24.88 -2.20
N PHE A 124 16.18 24.93 -3.46
CA PHE A 124 17.32 24.15 -3.91
C PHE A 124 18.63 24.60 -3.27
N GLU A 125 18.84 25.91 -3.13
CA GLU A 125 19.98 26.47 -2.38
C GLU A 125 19.98 26.02 -0.91
N ARG A 126 18.82 26.02 -0.25
CA ARG A 126 18.69 25.53 1.14
C ARG A 126 18.99 24.03 1.24
N LEU A 127 18.57 23.22 0.26
CA LEU A 127 18.91 21.80 0.20
C LEU A 127 20.40 21.57 -0.04
N GLU A 128 21.04 22.39 -0.86
CA GLU A 128 22.47 22.30 -1.09
C GLU A 128 23.25 22.63 0.19
N GLN A 129 22.86 23.69 0.91
CA GLN A 129 23.42 24.01 2.22
C GLN A 129 23.19 22.88 3.23
N LEU A 130 22.00 22.28 3.24
CA LEU A 130 21.68 21.13 4.09
C LEU A 130 22.58 19.94 3.76
N SER A 131 22.77 19.62 2.48
CA SER A 131 23.64 18.53 2.04
C SER A 131 25.08 18.74 2.48
N ARG A 132 25.61 19.96 2.32
CA ARG A 132 26.97 20.29 2.77
C ARG A 132 27.10 20.16 4.28
N ARG A 133 26.07 20.56 5.04
CA ARG A 133 26.08 20.47 6.50
C ARG A 133 25.99 19.03 7.01
N LEU A 134 25.13 18.20 6.40
CA LEU A 134 24.91 16.82 6.85
C LEU A 134 25.97 15.84 6.35
N PHE A 135 26.44 16.02 5.11
CA PHE A 135 27.28 15.06 4.42
C PHE A 135 28.67 15.59 4.03
N GLY A 136 28.94 16.88 4.24
CA GLY A 136 30.20 17.51 3.82
C GLY A 136 30.33 17.67 2.30
N GLN A 137 29.28 17.39 1.53
CA GLN A 137 29.30 17.37 0.07
C GLN A 137 28.13 18.16 -0.52
N PRO A 138 28.33 18.81 -1.69
CA PRO A 138 27.24 19.47 -2.39
C PRO A 138 26.20 18.44 -2.86
N LEU A 139 24.98 18.91 -3.13
CA LEU A 139 23.92 18.06 -3.62
C LEU A 139 24.31 17.52 -5.01
N PRO A 140 24.36 16.20 -5.22
CA PRO A 140 24.75 15.65 -6.52
C PRO A 140 23.70 16.01 -7.57
N VAL A 141 24.17 16.31 -8.78
CA VAL A 141 23.27 16.55 -9.91
C VAL A 141 22.52 15.25 -10.20
N PRO A 142 21.18 15.24 -10.18
CA PRO A 142 20.43 14.02 -10.45
C PRO A 142 20.75 13.55 -11.88
N PRO A 143 20.94 12.23 -12.09
CA PRO A 143 21.13 11.70 -13.43
C PRO A 143 19.91 12.07 -14.29
N PRO A 144 20.09 12.37 -15.59
CA PRO A 144 18.97 12.61 -16.48
C PRO A 144 18.00 11.44 -16.38
N ILE A 145 16.71 11.74 -16.22
CA ILE A 145 15.64 10.74 -16.23
C ILE A 145 15.70 10.10 -17.61
N THR A 146 16.44 9.01 -17.75
CA THR A 146 16.53 8.29 -19.00
C THR A 146 15.17 7.63 -19.14
N PRO A 147 14.35 7.99 -20.15
CA PRO A 147 13.08 7.32 -20.34
C PRO A 147 13.38 5.83 -20.43
N GLU A 148 12.76 5.06 -19.53
CA GLU A 148 12.88 3.62 -19.52
C GLU A 148 12.64 3.11 -20.94
N PRO A 149 13.56 2.34 -21.55
CA PRO A 149 13.36 1.83 -22.89
C PRO A 149 12.08 1.03 -22.87
N THR A 150 11.06 1.52 -23.57
CA THR A 150 9.76 0.88 -23.75
C THR A 150 10.04 -0.58 -24.10
N GLN A 151 9.79 -1.50 -23.15
CA GLN A 151 9.97 -2.92 -23.42
C GLN A 151 9.16 -3.23 -24.68
N PRO A 152 9.78 -3.79 -25.73
CA PRO A 152 9.03 -4.15 -26.93
C PRO A 152 8.00 -5.19 -26.51
N THR A 153 6.73 -4.83 -26.65
CA THR A 153 5.60 -5.75 -26.53
C THR A 153 5.89 -6.92 -27.48
N ALA A 154 6.20 -8.08 -26.92
CA ALA A 154 6.42 -9.28 -27.70
C ALA A 154 5.10 -9.64 -28.42
N PRO A 155 5.16 -10.04 -29.71
CA PRO A 155 4.00 -10.37 -30.53
C PRO A 155 3.28 -11.65 -30.09
#